data_AF-A0A0C3CYE9-F1
#
_entry.id   AF-A0A0C3CYE9-F1
#
_cell.length_a   1.000
_cell.length_b   1.000
_cell.length_c   1.000
_cell.angle_alpha   90.00
_cell.angle_beta   90.00
_cell.angle_gamma   90.00
#
_symmetry.space_group_name_H-M   'P 1'
#
loop_
_entity.id
_entity.type
_entity.pdbx_description
1 polymer ?
#
loop_
_entity_poly.entity_id
_entity_poly.type
_entity_poly.pdbx_seq_one_letter_code
_entity_poly.pdbx_strand_id
1 'polypeptide(L)'
;MSPSVDDPRMNSAATAETLGWTRGLCFVKFAGNLSKLDLQVYEKNDDIAGTWWENVYPGCACDIPAHIYQFMWALNPFWSHYYADGKEILQYFQDVADKYGLRKYVKVRHTVVDAKWDSATAKWTVELQQADGTKFTDTCDFLVNGCGLLNNWK
;
A
#
# COMPACT_ATOMS: atom_id res chain seq x y z
N MET A 1 14.60 -9.43 25.87
CA MET A 1 15.57 -8.66 25.07
C MET A 1 14.95 -8.48 23.69
N SER A 2 14.54 -7.28 23.32
CA SER A 2 14.04 -7.01 21.97
C SER A 2 15.20 -7.12 20.96
N PRO A 3 15.03 -7.81 19.82
CA PRO A 3 16.06 -7.85 18.79
C PRO A 3 16.42 -6.43 18.30
N SER A 4 17.70 -6.18 17.99
CA SER A 4 18.11 -4.91 17.38
C SER A 4 17.74 -4.88 15.89
N VAL A 5 17.59 -3.68 15.33
CA VAL A 5 17.31 -3.46 13.89
C VAL A 5 18.40 -4.03 12.97
N ASP A 6 19.60 -4.31 13.50
CA ASP A 6 20.73 -4.88 12.76
C ASP A 6 20.81 -6.42 12.82
N ASP A 7 19.81 -7.09 13.41
CA ASP A 7 19.76 -8.56 13.46
C ASP A 7 19.55 -9.14 12.05
N PRO A 8 20.50 -9.95 11.52
CA PRO A 8 20.40 -10.53 10.17
C PRO A 8 19.24 -11.53 10.00
N ARG A 9 18.45 -11.78 11.05
CA ARG A 9 17.22 -12.58 11.00
C ARG A 9 15.97 -11.76 10.66
N MET A 10 16.03 -10.41 10.72
CA MET A 10 14.89 -9.51 10.47
C MET A 10 15.00 -8.89 9.08
N ASN A 11 14.45 -9.59 8.09
CA ASN A 11 14.70 -9.26 6.68
C ASN A 11 13.40 -9.14 5.87
N SER A 12 12.22 -9.43 6.42
CA SER A 12 10.96 -9.31 5.68
C SER A 12 9.99 -8.33 6.34
N ALA A 13 9.46 -7.40 5.53
CA ALA A 13 8.39 -6.51 5.92
C ALA A 13 7.19 -6.73 5.00
N ALA A 14 6.04 -7.02 5.62
CA ALA A 14 4.77 -7.05 4.93
C ALA A 14 3.98 -5.80 5.27
N THR A 15 3.36 -5.20 4.25
CA THR A 15 2.42 -4.09 4.42
C THR A 15 1.04 -4.59 4.01
N ALA A 16 0.06 -4.43 4.89
CA ALA A 16 -1.33 -4.68 4.59
C ALA A 16 -1.96 -3.38 4.12
N GLU A 17 -2.40 -3.29 2.86
CA GLU A 17 -3.05 -2.09 2.33
C GLU A 17 -4.42 -2.39 1.77
N THR A 18 -5.33 -1.47 2.04
CA THR A 18 -6.67 -1.49 1.45
C THR A 18 -7.21 -0.09 1.14
N LEU A 19 -6.61 1.03 1.62
CA LEU A 19 -6.90 2.42 1.15
C LEU A 19 -5.76 3.45 1.34
N GLY A 20 -4.72 3.16 2.12
CA GLY A 20 -3.63 4.09 2.45
C GLY A 20 -2.53 4.15 1.39
N TRP A 21 -2.89 4.08 0.11
CA TRP A 21 -1.98 3.90 -1.03
C TRP A 21 -0.85 4.92 -1.15
N THR A 22 -1.05 6.13 -0.65
CA THR A 22 0.00 7.14 -0.57
C THR A 22 1.13 6.74 0.39
N ARG A 23 0.79 6.06 1.49
CA ARG A 23 1.74 5.64 2.52
C ARG A 23 2.55 4.43 2.05
N GLY A 24 1.92 3.45 1.42
CA GLY A 24 2.58 2.26 0.87
C GLY A 24 3.57 2.58 -0.22
N LEU A 25 3.17 3.36 -1.23
CA LEU A 25 4.08 3.75 -2.31
C LEU A 25 5.26 4.56 -1.76
N CYS A 26 5.04 5.46 -0.79
CA CYS A 26 6.15 6.14 -0.12
C CYS A 26 7.06 5.14 0.62
N PHE A 27 6.49 4.26 1.44
CA PHE A 27 7.27 3.29 2.20
C PHE A 27 8.09 2.40 1.27
N VAL A 28 7.49 1.80 0.26
CA VAL A 28 8.17 0.95 -0.72
C VAL A 28 9.21 1.74 -1.53
N LYS A 29 8.92 2.99 -1.91
CA LYS A 29 9.88 3.83 -2.65
C LYS A 29 11.16 4.08 -1.87
N PHE A 30 11.07 4.29 -0.55
CA PHE A 30 12.24 4.56 0.28
C PHE A 30 12.86 3.27 0.83
N ALA A 31 12.05 2.34 1.35
CA ALA A 31 12.49 1.07 1.89
C ALA A 31 13.02 0.12 0.82
N GLY A 32 12.53 0.20 -0.42
CA GLY A 32 13.04 -0.61 -1.54
C GLY A 32 14.50 -0.31 -1.92
N ASN A 33 15.05 0.82 -1.44
CA ASN A 33 16.48 1.12 -1.56
C ASN A 33 17.31 0.51 -0.42
N LEU A 34 16.69 -0.09 0.58
CA LEU A 34 17.37 -0.81 1.65
C LEU A 34 17.64 -2.24 1.18
N SER A 35 18.91 -2.54 0.91
CA SER A 35 19.39 -3.80 0.31
C SER A 35 19.13 -5.06 1.16
N LYS A 36 18.63 -4.92 2.38
CA LYS A 36 18.39 -6.02 3.32
C LYS A 36 16.90 -6.32 3.58
N LEU A 37 15.98 -5.62 2.93
CA LEU A 37 14.55 -5.80 3.15
C LEU A 37 13.87 -6.47 1.96
N ASP A 38 13.22 -7.60 2.22
CA ASP A 38 12.19 -8.18 1.39
C ASP A 38 10.86 -7.47 1.69
N LEU A 39 10.24 -6.91 0.66
CA LEU A 39 9.06 -6.05 0.78
C LEU A 39 7.89 -6.65 0.01
N GLN A 40 6.78 -6.84 0.71
CA GLN A 40 5.53 -7.27 0.09
C GLN A 40 4.39 -6.38 0.58
N VAL A 41 3.65 -5.81 -0.37
CA VAL A 41 2.39 -5.09 -0.15
C VAL A 41 1.26 -6.00 -0.62
N TYR A 42 0.20 -6.10 0.17
CA TYR A 42 -1.03 -6.78 -0.18
C TYR A 42 -2.14 -5.77 -0.39
N GLU A 43 -2.88 -5.91 -1.49
CA GLU A 43 -4.03 -5.06 -1.84
C GLU A 43 -5.24 -5.91 -2.16
N LYS A 44 -6.41 -5.56 -1.62
CA LYS A 44 -7.66 -6.30 -1.86
C LYS A 44 -8.23 -6.11 -3.28
N ASN A 45 -8.05 -4.93 -3.86
CA ASN A 45 -8.60 -4.53 -5.15
C ASN A 45 -7.85 -5.18 -6.32
N ASP A 46 -8.43 -5.09 -7.53
CA ASP A 46 -7.81 -5.60 -8.77
C ASP A 46 -6.61 -4.75 -9.20
N ASP A 47 -6.56 -3.48 -8.79
CA ASP A 47 -5.42 -2.61 -9.01
C ASP A 47 -5.23 -1.64 -7.83
N ILE A 48 -4.24 -0.78 -8.00
CA ILE A 48 -3.71 0.15 -7.03
C ILE A 48 -4.53 1.45 -6.91
N ALA A 49 -4.11 2.32 -5.99
CA ALA A 49 -4.64 3.65 -5.67
C ALA A 49 -5.81 3.74 -4.65
N GLY A 50 -6.32 2.61 -4.15
CA GLY A 50 -7.14 2.56 -2.93
C GLY A 50 -8.41 3.38 -3.02
N THR A 51 -8.51 4.48 -2.26
CA THR A 51 -9.68 5.36 -2.28
C THR A 51 -10.06 5.78 -3.69
N TRP A 52 -9.07 6.07 -4.54
CA TRP A 52 -9.31 6.51 -5.91
C TRP A 52 -9.68 5.36 -6.86
N TRP A 53 -9.38 4.12 -6.48
CA TRP A 53 -9.88 2.93 -7.16
C TRP A 53 -11.35 2.65 -6.81
N GLU A 54 -11.70 2.76 -5.53
CA GLU A 54 -13.04 2.37 -5.04
C GLU A 54 -14.12 3.44 -5.29
N ASN A 55 -13.76 4.72 -5.23
CA ASN A 55 -14.74 5.81 -5.30
C ASN A 55 -14.89 6.33 -6.74
N VAL A 56 -15.88 5.79 -7.45
CA VAL A 56 -16.16 6.12 -8.86
C VAL A 56 -17.52 6.83 -9.08
N TYR A 57 -18.09 7.42 -8.03
CA TYR A 57 -19.36 8.14 -8.15
C TYR A 57 -19.20 9.46 -8.94
N PRO A 58 -20.25 9.93 -9.65
CA PRO A 58 -20.19 11.17 -10.42
C PRO A 58 -19.80 12.38 -9.57
N GLY A 59 -18.80 13.14 -10.03
CA GLY A 59 -18.30 14.32 -9.30
C GLY A 59 -17.33 14.02 -8.17
N CYS A 60 -16.87 12.77 -8.00
CA CYS A 60 -15.80 12.45 -7.05
C CYS A 60 -14.52 13.25 -7.39
N ALA A 61 -14.05 14.02 -6.42
CA ALA A 61 -12.89 14.89 -6.53
C ALA A 61 -12.22 15.05 -5.16
N CYS A 62 -10.95 15.48 -5.16
CA CYS A 62 -10.27 15.81 -3.91
C CYS A 62 -10.64 17.23 -3.46
N ASP A 63 -10.83 17.40 -2.15
CA ASP A 63 -11.04 18.70 -1.50
C ASP A 63 -9.73 19.47 -1.26
N ILE A 64 -8.58 18.82 -1.49
CA ILE A 64 -7.25 19.40 -1.43
C ILE A 64 -6.78 19.78 -2.84
N PRO A 65 -6.10 20.94 -3.01
CA PRO A 65 -5.53 21.31 -4.30
C PRO A 65 -4.59 20.24 -4.84
N ALA A 66 -4.75 19.86 -6.11
CA ALA A 66 -4.03 18.75 -6.74
C ALA A 66 -2.50 18.91 -6.65
N HIS A 67 -2.01 20.15 -6.74
CA HIS A 67 -0.61 20.51 -6.67
C HIS A 67 0.06 20.21 -5.32
N ILE A 68 -0.73 20.05 -4.24
CA ILE A 68 -0.24 19.64 -2.92
C ILE A 68 -0.74 18.24 -2.53
N TYR A 69 -1.73 17.69 -3.25
CA TYR A 69 -2.19 16.31 -3.12
C TYR A 69 -1.41 15.36 -4.05
N GLN A 70 -0.08 15.45 -4.00
CA GLN A 70 0.82 14.65 -4.82
C GLN A 70 2.10 14.34 -4.05
N PHE A 71 2.89 13.38 -4.51
CA PHE A 71 4.17 13.09 -3.89
C PHE A 71 5.21 14.17 -4.20
N MET A 72 5.90 14.64 -3.17
CA MET A 72 6.98 15.63 -3.32
C MET A 72 8.12 15.17 -4.25
N TRP A 73 8.29 13.86 -4.42
CA TRP A 73 9.30 13.25 -5.29
C TRP A 73 8.74 12.81 -6.67
N ALA A 74 7.45 13.04 -6.92
CA ALA A 74 6.80 12.72 -8.19
C ALA A 74 5.77 13.78 -8.55
N LEU A 75 6.23 15.00 -8.80
CA LEU A 75 5.36 16.13 -9.15
C LEU A 75 4.73 15.93 -10.53
N ASN A 76 3.46 16.27 -10.65
CA ASN A 76 2.72 16.41 -11.88
C ASN A 76 2.39 17.90 -12.11
N PRO A 77 2.96 18.55 -13.14
CA PRO A 77 2.64 19.94 -13.48
C PRO A 77 1.41 20.07 -14.40
N PHE A 78 0.84 18.95 -14.85
CA PHE A 78 -0.21 18.91 -15.87
C PHE A 78 -1.59 18.59 -15.32
N TRP A 79 -1.85 18.91 -14.04
CA TRP A 79 -3.18 18.79 -13.46
C TRP A 79 -4.18 19.63 -14.27
N SER A 80 -5.28 19.00 -14.69
CA SER A 80 -6.32 19.61 -15.52
C SER A 80 -7.09 20.70 -14.78
N HIS A 81 -7.23 20.56 -13.46
CA HIS A 81 -7.97 21.46 -12.59
C HIS A 81 -7.21 21.70 -11.26
N TYR A 82 -7.53 22.80 -10.58
CA TYR A 82 -6.97 23.09 -9.26
C TYR A 82 -7.39 22.04 -8.22
N TYR A 83 -8.65 21.61 -8.28
CA TYR A 83 -9.16 20.43 -7.58
C TYR A 83 -9.36 19.32 -8.62
N ALA A 84 -8.45 18.35 -8.63
CA ALA A 84 -8.47 17.27 -9.61
C ALA A 84 -9.62 16.30 -9.31
N ASP A 85 -10.20 15.75 -10.39
CA ASP A 85 -11.20 14.70 -10.27
C ASP A 85 -10.55 13.37 -9.87
N GLY A 86 -11.37 12.45 -9.35
CA GLY A 86 -10.86 11.18 -8.84
C GLY A 86 -10.21 10.30 -9.90
N LYS A 87 -10.60 10.39 -11.18
CA LYS A 87 -9.99 9.60 -12.26
C LYS A 87 -8.61 10.12 -12.60
N GLU A 88 -8.42 11.43 -12.62
CA GLU A 88 -7.12 12.05 -12.83
C GLU A 88 -6.15 11.69 -11.69
N ILE A 89 -6.62 11.70 -10.45
CA ILE A 89 -5.82 11.31 -9.29
C ILE A 89 -5.48 9.81 -9.29
N LEU A 90 -6.45 8.95 -9.65
CA LEU A 90 -6.22 7.53 -9.85
C LEU A 90 -5.09 7.29 -10.87
N GLN A 91 -5.20 7.93 -12.04
CA GLN A 91 -4.22 7.81 -13.11
C GLN A 91 -2.83 8.27 -12.64
N TYR A 92 -2.76 9.40 -11.94
CA TYR A 92 -1.51 9.90 -11.37
C TYR A 92 -0.82 8.85 -10.49
N PHE A 93 -1.54 8.18 -9.58
CA PHE A 93 -0.93 7.17 -8.72
C PHE A 93 -0.50 5.91 -9.48
N GLN A 94 -1.26 5.50 -10.50
CA GLN A 94 -0.89 4.40 -11.39
C GLN A 94 0.40 4.72 -12.15
N ASP A 95 0.47 5.90 -12.77
CA ASP A 95 1.64 6.37 -13.51
C ASP A 95 2.89 6.45 -12.62
N VAL A 96 2.73 6.91 -11.37
CA VAL A 96 3.82 6.95 -10.40
C VAL A 96 4.31 5.55 -10.06
N ALA A 97 3.40 4.61 -9.78
CA ALA A 97 3.78 3.24 -9.46
C ALA A 97 4.53 2.58 -10.62
N ASP A 98 4.12 2.83 -11.87
CA ASP A 98 4.77 2.33 -13.07
C ASP A 98 6.13 2.98 -13.29
N LYS A 99 6.20 4.32 -13.25
CA LYS A 99 7.43 5.11 -13.44
C LYS A 99 8.55 4.69 -12.50
N TYR A 100 8.23 4.31 -11.28
CA TYR A 100 9.20 3.91 -10.27
C TYR A 100 9.29 2.39 -10.04
N GLY A 101 8.60 1.59 -10.85
CA GLY A 101 8.65 0.12 -10.77
C GLY A 101 8.18 -0.43 -9.43
N LEU A 102 7.20 0.23 -8.80
CA LEU A 102 6.70 -0.10 -7.46
C LEU A 102 5.71 -1.26 -7.48
N ARG A 103 5.05 -1.51 -8.63
CA ARG A 103 4.09 -2.62 -8.80
C ARG A 103 4.66 -3.99 -8.45
N LYS A 104 5.96 -4.22 -8.65
CA LYS A 104 6.61 -5.50 -8.35
C LYS A 104 6.53 -5.90 -6.87
N TYR A 105 6.32 -4.94 -5.98
CA TYR A 105 6.16 -5.17 -4.55
C TYR A 105 4.70 -5.39 -4.15
N VAL A 106 3.74 -5.25 -5.07
CA VAL A 106 2.30 -5.30 -4.77
C VAL A 106 1.70 -6.61 -5.27
N LYS A 107 1.00 -7.31 -4.39
CA LYS A 107 0.08 -8.41 -4.72
C LYS A 107 -1.36 -7.90 -4.60
N VAL A 108 -1.96 -7.60 -5.75
CA VAL A 108 -3.38 -7.23 -5.87
C VAL A 108 -4.28 -8.44 -5.68
N ARG A 109 -5.58 -8.25 -5.41
CA ARG A 109 -6.57 -9.32 -5.14
C ARG A 109 -6.25 -10.18 -3.91
N HIS A 110 -5.61 -9.59 -2.91
CA HIS A 110 -5.23 -10.21 -1.64
C HIS A 110 -5.72 -9.35 -0.47
N THR A 111 -6.72 -9.86 0.25
CA THR A 111 -7.22 -9.22 1.47
C THR A 111 -6.53 -9.79 2.69
N VAL A 112 -5.93 -8.95 3.53
CA VAL A 112 -5.47 -9.36 4.86
C VAL A 112 -6.67 -9.49 5.78
N VAL A 113 -6.93 -10.69 6.29
CA VAL A 113 -8.11 -10.99 7.12
C VAL A 113 -7.79 -11.11 8.61
N ASP A 114 -6.54 -11.47 8.94
CA ASP A 114 -6.06 -11.55 10.32
C ASP A 114 -4.55 -11.33 10.38
N ALA A 115 -4.05 -10.84 11.51
CA ALA A 115 -2.62 -10.69 11.76
C ALA A 115 -2.32 -10.89 13.26
N LYS A 116 -1.44 -11.85 13.55
CA LYS A 116 -1.11 -12.25 14.93
C LYS A 116 0.40 -12.24 15.14
N TRP A 117 0.83 -11.65 16.24
CA TRP A 117 2.22 -11.72 16.68
C TRP A 117 2.51 -13.07 17.35
N ASP A 118 3.54 -13.77 16.87
CA ASP A 118 4.08 -14.97 17.50
C ASP A 118 5.35 -14.62 18.28
N SER A 119 5.23 -14.63 19.61
CA SER A 119 6.33 -14.34 20.52
C SER A 119 7.44 -15.40 20.52
N ALA A 120 7.16 -16.64 20.10
CA ALA A 120 8.15 -17.72 20.07
C ALA A 120 9.11 -17.57 18.89
N THR A 121 8.59 -17.17 17.74
CA THR A 121 9.37 -16.92 16.51
C THR A 121 9.77 -15.45 16.33
N ALA A 122 9.18 -14.55 17.13
CA ALA A 122 9.30 -13.11 17.01
C ALA A 122 8.92 -12.60 15.61
N LYS A 123 7.82 -13.14 15.05
CA LYS A 123 7.30 -12.79 13.73
C LYS A 123 5.80 -12.53 13.78
N TRP A 124 5.32 -11.74 12.83
CA TRP A 124 3.91 -11.64 12.50
C TRP A 124 3.51 -12.80 11.59
N THR A 125 2.37 -13.40 11.91
CA THR A 125 1.65 -14.35 11.06
C THR A 125 0.45 -13.62 10.48
N VAL A 126 0.35 -13.53 9.16
CA VAL A 126 -0.68 -12.78 8.44
C VAL A 126 -1.54 -13.76 7.64
N GLU A 127 -2.84 -13.80 7.94
CA GLU A 127 -3.80 -14.58 7.14
C GLU A 127 -4.30 -13.71 5.98
N LEU A 128 -4.20 -14.26 4.78
CA LEU A 128 -4.56 -13.63 3.52
C LEU A 128 -5.67 -14.43 2.86
N GLN A 129 -6.62 -13.73 2.25
CA GLN A 129 -7.66 -14.29 1.40
C GLN A 129 -7.53 -13.71 0.00
N GLN A 130 -7.38 -14.58 -0.99
CA GLN A 130 -7.39 -14.22 -2.40
C GLN A 130 -8.83 -13.99 -2.89
N ALA A 131 -8.97 -13.28 -4.02
CA ALA A 131 -10.28 -12.97 -4.59
C ALA A 131 -11.12 -14.21 -4.98
N ASP A 132 -10.50 -15.37 -5.19
CA ASP A 132 -11.19 -16.65 -5.44
C ASP A 132 -11.67 -17.35 -4.14
N GLY A 133 -11.39 -16.75 -2.98
CA GLY A 133 -11.71 -17.30 -1.66
C GLY A 133 -10.61 -18.16 -1.06
N THR A 134 -9.53 -18.45 -1.80
CA THR A 134 -8.40 -19.23 -1.30
C THR A 134 -7.72 -18.48 -0.15
N LYS A 135 -7.50 -19.17 0.96
CA LYS A 135 -6.81 -18.63 2.14
C LYS A 135 -5.43 -19.23 2.29
N PHE A 136 -4.46 -18.38 2.63
CA PHE A 136 -3.12 -18.81 2.97
C PHE A 136 -2.52 -17.91 4.03
N THR A 137 -1.38 -18.33 4.57
CA THR A 137 -0.67 -17.60 5.61
C THR A 137 0.70 -17.17 5.09
N ASP A 138 1.06 -15.93 5.40
CA ASP A 138 2.40 -15.39 5.19
C ASP A 138 2.99 -14.94 6.53
N THR A 139 4.31 -14.77 6.59
CA THR A 139 5.01 -14.33 7.80
C THR A 139 5.96 -13.18 7.53
N CYS A 140 6.02 -12.21 8.43
CA CYS A 140 6.95 -11.08 8.33
C CYS A 140 7.55 -10.69 9.69
N ASP A 141 8.71 -10.04 9.65
CA ASP A 141 9.34 -9.48 10.85
C ASP A 141 8.66 -8.15 11.22
N PHE A 142 8.32 -7.35 10.21
CA PHE A 142 7.62 -6.08 10.38
C PHE A 142 6.26 -6.10 9.67
N LEU A 143 5.22 -5.66 10.38
CA LEU A 143 3.89 -5.44 9.82
C LEU A 143 3.56 -3.95 9.84
N VAL A 144 3.30 -3.38 8.67
CA VAL A 144 2.87 -1.98 8.52
C VAL A 144 1.42 -1.95 8.05
N ASN A 145 0.56 -1.25 8.79
CA ASN A 145 -0.85 -1.09 8.43
C ASN A 145 -1.05 0.17 7.56
N GLY A 146 -1.46 -0.04 6.31
CA GLY A 146 -1.85 0.97 5.34
C GLY A 146 -3.30 0.83 4.87
N CYS A 147 -4.20 0.24 5.66
CA CYS A 147 -5.59 -0.01 5.26
C CYS A 147 -6.46 1.24 5.09
N GLY A 148 -5.98 2.41 5.53
CA GLY A 148 -6.74 3.66 5.53
C GLY A 148 -7.96 3.63 6.47
N LEU A 149 -8.51 4.79 6.80
CA LEU A 149 -9.54 4.93 7.84
C LEU A 149 -10.97 4.78 7.32
N LEU A 150 -11.20 5.01 6.03
CA LEU A 150 -12.53 5.15 5.42
C LEU A 150 -12.86 3.96 4.50
N ASN A 151 -12.50 2.74 4.90
CA ASN A 151 -12.64 1.53 4.06
C ASN A 151 -13.74 0.56 4.46
N ASN A 152 -14.51 0.89 5.49
CA ASN A 152 -15.48 -0.03 6.04
C ASN A 152 -16.89 0.55 5.85
N TRP A 153 -17.34 0.58 4.60
CA TRP A 153 -18.72 0.90 4.28
C TRP A 153 -19.59 -0.35 4.53
N LYS A 154 -20.62 -0.20 5.37
CA LYS A 154 -21.62 -1.23 5.70
C LYS A 154 -22.90 -0.98 4.94
#